data_AF-A0AA39X124-F1
#
_entry.id   AF-A0AA39X124-F1
#
_cell.length_a   1.000
_cell.length_b   1.000
_cell.length_c   1.000
_cell.angle_alpha   90.00
_cell.angle_beta   90.00
_cell.angle_gamma   90.00
#
_symmetry.space_group_name_H-M   'P 1'
#
loop_
_entity.id
_entity.type
_entity.pdbx_description
1 polymer ?
#
loop_
_entity_poly.entity_id
_entity_poly.type
_entity_poly.pdbx_seq_one_letter_code
_entity_poly.pdbx_strand_id
1 'polypeptide(L)'
;MNGYSSSSSPPLPLNRADEADHLIDAVKALIIPFIRAADEEAPVKATGQLAVNKLGGVARNVLVESRKPKDLVEQLSLSLPKGEGRGEEGLLETIQNILQHSVNTWDQGFLDKLYASTNAVGIASELLLAALNTNVHVYQVSPALTVVEKHTAKEFARLFGFTGPRAGGITCQGGSSSNLTSIAIARNALYPATKTQGNGCVPTGPFVLFTSVHGHYSVEKAAVTCGLGSAAVWTVPVDAQGRMDPAALGALVVRAKAEGRTPLYVNATAGTTVMGSYDPFEAIADVCREHGLWMHIDASWGGPAIFSERHRGKLAGAHLADSLTVNPHKMMNVPVTCSFLLGSDMGVFHRANTLPAGYLFHGSVEEEEEEDDAAAAAAAAAAAAESNGEKKEGEGDEYEEVWDLADLTLQCGRRADSLKLALSWIYYGAAGFARQIDAAFETAAYMAGVLEGRGGSCWCRRTHRRVCRCAFTTPGRAGAVSWMRGRR
;
A
#
# COMPACT_ATOMS: atom_id res chain seq x y z
N MET A 1 -14.83 -26.72 -13.42
CA MET A 1 -15.92 -27.02 -12.46
C MET A 1 -16.69 -25.74 -12.22
N ASN A 2 -17.98 -25.70 -12.59
CA ASN A 2 -19.01 -24.80 -12.05
C ASN A 2 -20.32 -25.06 -12.83
N GLY A 3 -21.21 -25.84 -12.24
CA GLY A 3 -22.54 -26.18 -12.76
C GLY A 3 -23.00 -27.51 -12.18
N TYR A 4 -23.88 -27.47 -11.18
CA TYR A 4 -24.63 -28.65 -10.75
C TYR A 4 -25.78 -28.84 -11.75
N SER A 5 -25.71 -29.89 -12.58
CA SER A 5 -26.89 -30.42 -13.27
C SER A 5 -26.98 -31.91 -12.97
N SER A 6 -27.91 -32.27 -12.08
CA SER A 6 -28.35 -33.65 -11.90
C SER A 6 -29.74 -33.80 -12.51
N SER A 7 -29.85 -33.82 -13.84
CA SER A 7 -30.98 -34.47 -14.51
C SER A 7 -30.67 -34.78 -15.97
N SER A 8 -31.28 -35.85 -16.49
CA SER A 8 -31.12 -36.43 -17.83
C SER A 8 -31.72 -35.59 -18.97
N SER A 9 -31.73 -34.26 -18.84
CA SER A 9 -32.11 -33.31 -19.90
C SER A 9 -30.85 -32.72 -20.53
N PRO A 10 -30.86 -32.29 -21.81
CA PRO A 10 -29.73 -31.55 -22.36
C PRO A 10 -29.41 -30.37 -21.43
N PRO A 11 -28.12 -30.14 -21.08
CA PRO A 11 -27.77 -29.14 -20.09
C PRO A 11 -28.26 -27.77 -20.58
N LEU A 12 -29.19 -27.18 -19.81
CA LEU A 12 -29.61 -25.80 -20.04
C LEU A 12 -28.37 -24.89 -19.96
N PRO A 13 -28.30 -23.82 -20.78
CA PRO A 13 -27.23 -22.84 -20.64
C PRO A 13 -27.24 -22.27 -19.22
N LEU A 14 -26.05 -22.10 -18.65
CA LEU A 14 -25.88 -21.58 -17.29
C LEU A 14 -26.36 -20.12 -17.25
N ASN A 15 -27.39 -19.81 -16.46
CA ASN A 15 -27.94 -18.47 -16.34
C ASN A 15 -27.18 -17.58 -15.33
N ARG A 16 -25.87 -17.43 -15.54
CA ARG A 16 -24.99 -16.74 -14.58
C ARG A 16 -25.15 -15.22 -14.61
N ALA A 17 -25.53 -14.65 -15.75
CA ALA A 17 -25.68 -13.21 -15.91
C ALA A 17 -26.90 -12.71 -15.13
N ASP A 18 -28.07 -13.35 -15.29
CA ASP A 18 -29.28 -12.96 -14.57
C ASP A 18 -29.15 -13.22 -13.06
N GLU A 19 -28.50 -14.33 -12.66
CA GLU A 19 -28.21 -14.60 -11.24
C GLU A 19 -27.31 -13.50 -10.64
N ALA A 20 -26.27 -13.09 -11.36
CA ALA A 20 -25.37 -12.02 -10.91
C ALA A 20 -26.10 -10.67 -10.83
N ASP A 21 -26.86 -10.29 -11.87
CA ASP A 21 -27.62 -9.04 -11.90
C ASP A 21 -28.60 -8.95 -10.72
N HIS A 22 -29.40 -10.01 -10.53
CA HIS A 22 -30.36 -10.11 -9.42
C HIS A 22 -29.68 -10.00 -8.06
N LEU A 23 -28.61 -10.77 -7.81
CA LEU A 23 -27.92 -10.74 -6.52
C LEU A 23 -27.19 -9.42 -6.27
N ILE A 24 -26.60 -8.80 -7.30
CA ILE A 24 -25.97 -7.48 -7.19
C ILE A 24 -27.02 -6.45 -6.76
N ASP A 25 -28.21 -6.48 -7.36
CA ASP A 25 -29.30 -5.57 -7.03
C ASP A 25 -29.86 -5.79 -5.62
N ALA A 26 -30.03 -7.05 -5.21
CA ALA A 26 -30.46 -7.39 -3.85
C ALA A 26 -29.44 -6.91 -2.79
N VAL A 27 -28.14 -7.10 -3.04
CA VAL A 27 -27.08 -6.64 -2.14
C VAL A 27 -26.97 -5.11 -2.12
N LYS A 28 -27.12 -4.45 -3.27
CA LYS A 28 -27.15 -2.99 -3.39
C LYS A 28 -28.27 -2.39 -2.53
N ALA A 29 -29.43 -3.06 -2.45
CA ALA A 29 -30.53 -2.63 -1.59
C ALA A 29 -30.20 -2.62 -0.09
N LEU A 30 -29.19 -3.40 0.35
CA LEU A 30 -28.68 -3.39 1.73
C LEU A 30 -27.54 -2.39 1.95
N ILE A 31 -26.61 -2.28 0.99
CA ILE A 31 -25.41 -1.44 1.13
C ILE A 31 -25.74 0.05 1.02
N ILE A 32 -26.63 0.47 0.12
CA ILE A 32 -26.93 1.89 -0.08
C ILE A 32 -27.55 2.55 1.17
N PRO A 33 -28.51 1.92 1.88
CA PRO A 33 -29.00 2.44 3.15
C PRO A 33 -27.90 2.57 4.23
N PHE A 34 -26.97 1.60 4.29
CA PHE A 34 -25.84 1.65 5.22
C PHE A 34 -24.94 2.87 4.97
N ILE A 35 -24.61 3.15 3.70
CA ILE A 35 -23.85 4.35 3.32
C ILE A 35 -24.66 5.62 3.64
N ARG A 36 -25.92 5.67 3.21
CA ARG A 36 -26.79 6.84 3.39
C ARG A 36 -27.00 7.22 4.85
N ALA A 37 -27.00 6.26 5.77
CA ALA A 37 -27.12 6.53 7.19
C ALA A 37 -26.00 7.46 7.70
N ALA A 38 -24.78 7.36 7.15
CA ALA A 38 -23.68 8.25 7.51
C ALA A 38 -23.93 9.70 7.11
N ASP A 39 -24.51 9.92 5.92
CA ASP A 39 -24.87 11.25 5.41
C ASP A 39 -26.03 11.86 6.21
N GLU A 40 -27.05 11.05 6.53
CA GLU A 40 -28.22 11.51 7.29
C GLU A 40 -27.88 11.91 8.74
N GLU A 41 -26.88 11.28 9.36
CA GLU A 41 -26.45 11.63 10.74
C GLU A 41 -25.48 12.83 10.78
N ALA A 42 -24.73 13.09 9.71
CA ALA A 42 -23.68 14.12 9.70
C ALA A 42 -24.09 15.51 10.26
N PRO A 43 -25.28 16.07 9.95
CA PRO A 43 -25.68 17.39 10.45
C PRO A 43 -25.84 17.48 11.97
N VAL A 44 -26.17 16.37 12.65
CA VAL A 44 -26.45 16.35 14.10
C VAL A 44 -25.27 15.83 14.94
N LYS A 45 -24.24 15.24 14.33
CA LYS A 45 -23.08 14.67 15.05
C LYS A 45 -22.41 15.63 16.01
N ALA A 46 -22.24 16.89 15.63
CA ALA A 46 -21.59 17.91 16.46
C ALA A 46 -22.34 18.15 17.80
N THR A 47 -23.61 17.75 17.88
CA THR A 47 -24.44 17.88 19.10
C THR A 47 -24.27 16.72 20.08
N GLY A 48 -23.66 15.59 19.64
CA GLY A 48 -23.59 14.35 20.42
C GLY A 48 -24.91 13.59 20.53
N GLN A 49 -25.97 14.04 19.84
CA GLN A 49 -27.24 13.32 19.76
C GLN A 49 -27.12 12.16 18.76
N LEU A 50 -27.60 10.98 19.15
CA LEU A 50 -27.67 9.81 18.27
C LEU A 50 -28.94 9.87 17.43
N ALA A 51 -28.83 9.59 16.13
CA ALA A 51 -30.01 9.47 15.29
C ALA A 51 -30.85 8.23 15.67
N VAL A 52 -32.18 8.37 15.65
CA VAL A 52 -33.08 7.20 15.67
C VAL A 52 -33.07 6.63 14.25
N ASN A 53 -32.44 5.46 14.08
CA ASN A 53 -32.30 4.85 12.75
C ASN A 53 -33.69 4.43 12.22
N LYS A 54 -33.97 4.74 10.95
CA LYS A 54 -35.19 4.29 10.24
C LYS A 54 -35.22 2.78 10.02
N LEU A 55 -34.07 2.09 10.08
CA LEU A 55 -33.97 0.64 10.18
C LEU A 55 -34.26 0.19 11.62
N GLY A 56 -35.54 0.08 11.97
CA GLY A 56 -35.99 -0.63 13.17
C GLY A 56 -36.33 0.21 14.41
N GLY A 57 -36.38 1.55 14.31
CA GLY A 57 -36.96 2.42 15.35
C GLY A 57 -36.17 2.50 16.68
N VAL A 58 -34.94 1.98 16.71
CA VAL A 58 -34.04 2.05 17.87
C VAL A 58 -32.98 3.13 17.63
N ALA A 59 -32.74 3.97 18.64
CA ALA A 59 -31.62 4.92 18.63
C ALA A 59 -30.29 4.15 18.62
N ARG A 60 -29.51 4.30 17.55
CA ARG A 60 -28.24 3.59 17.37
C ARG A 60 -27.19 4.54 16.82
N ASN A 61 -25.94 4.31 17.22
CA ASN A 61 -24.80 5.03 16.66
C ASN A 61 -24.52 4.51 15.24
N VAL A 62 -24.54 5.39 14.23
CA VAL A 62 -24.26 5.00 12.84
C VAL A 62 -22.80 4.60 12.65
N LEU A 63 -21.88 5.18 13.42
CA LEU A 63 -20.45 4.89 13.30
C LEU A 63 -20.15 3.43 13.66
N VAL A 64 -20.47 3.02 14.89
CA VAL A 64 -20.34 1.63 15.36
C VAL A 64 -21.01 1.45 16.72
N GLU A 65 -21.66 0.31 16.92
CA GLU A 65 -21.96 -0.20 18.26
C GLU A 65 -20.83 -1.09 18.76
N SER A 66 -19.93 -0.54 19.59
CA SER A 66 -18.80 -1.29 20.10
C SER A 66 -19.25 -2.41 21.06
N ARG A 67 -18.77 -3.63 20.81
CA ARG A 67 -19.01 -4.81 21.64
C ARG A 67 -17.70 -5.55 21.88
N LYS A 68 -17.63 -6.31 22.97
CA LYS A 68 -16.48 -7.19 23.21
C LYS A 68 -16.50 -8.34 22.19
N PRO A 69 -15.33 -8.90 21.81
CA PRO A 69 -15.28 -9.98 20.84
C PRO A 69 -16.18 -11.18 21.17
N LYS A 70 -16.25 -11.58 22.46
CA LYS A 70 -17.11 -12.69 22.90
C LYS A 70 -18.59 -12.43 22.60
N ASP A 71 -19.09 -11.26 23.00
CA ASP A 71 -20.49 -10.88 22.82
C ASP A 71 -20.85 -10.77 21.33
N LEU A 72 -19.92 -10.27 20.50
CA LEU A 72 -20.14 -10.16 19.06
C LEU A 72 -20.13 -11.53 18.36
N VAL A 73 -19.29 -12.48 18.78
CA VAL A 73 -19.31 -13.85 18.27
C VAL A 73 -20.65 -14.52 18.56
N GLU A 74 -21.14 -14.39 19.79
CA GLU A 74 -22.46 -14.90 20.18
C GLU A 74 -23.58 -14.24 19.37
N GLN A 75 -23.52 -12.93 19.17
CA GLN A 75 -24.54 -12.19 18.42
C GLN A 75 -24.53 -12.47 16.91
N LEU A 76 -23.35 -12.55 16.28
CA LEU A 76 -23.25 -12.89 14.86
C LEU A 76 -23.69 -14.33 14.60
N SER A 77 -23.44 -15.25 15.55
CA SER A 77 -23.84 -16.66 15.46
C SER A 77 -23.52 -17.29 14.09
N LEU A 78 -22.34 -16.93 13.52
CA LEU A 78 -21.99 -17.30 12.16
C LEU A 78 -21.83 -18.82 12.04
N SER A 79 -22.62 -19.44 11.17
CA SER A 79 -22.60 -20.88 10.91
C SER A 79 -22.49 -21.14 9.40
N LEU A 80 -21.48 -21.91 9.01
CA LEU A 80 -21.35 -22.41 7.64
C LEU A 80 -22.23 -23.68 7.49
N PRO A 81 -23.10 -23.77 6.46
CA PRO A 81 -23.96 -24.94 6.28
C PRO A 81 -23.13 -26.20 6.01
N LYS A 82 -23.41 -27.30 6.73
CA LYS A 82 -22.76 -28.61 6.48
C LYS A 82 -23.45 -29.42 5.37
N GLY A 83 -24.71 -29.10 5.07
CA GLY A 83 -25.54 -29.75 4.06
C GLY A 83 -25.84 -28.80 2.90
N GLU A 84 -27.12 -28.63 2.58
CA GLU A 84 -27.55 -27.70 1.53
C GLU A 84 -27.24 -26.24 1.89
N GLY A 85 -26.95 -25.45 0.85
CA GLY A 85 -26.77 -24.00 0.99
C GLY A 85 -28.07 -23.30 1.38
N ARG A 86 -27.96 -22.12 1.99
CA ARG A 86 -29.13 -21.32 2.43
C ARG A 86 -29.67 -20.38 1.34
N GLY A 87 -29.18 -20.49 0.10
CA GLY A 87 -29.58 -19.67 -1.03
C GLY A 87 -29.40 -18.16 -0.80
N GLU A 88 -30.16 -17.38 -1.57
CA GLU A 88 -30.19 -15.92 -1.49
C GLU A 88 -30.64 -15.43 -0.11
N GLU A 89 -31.66 -16.03 0.49
CA GLU A 89 -32.19 -15.60 1.79
C GLU A 89 -31.11 -15.64 2.88
N GLY A 90 -30.37 -16.75 2.99
CA GLY A 90 -29.29 -16.86 3.96
C GLY A 90 -28.11 -15.93 3.65
N LEU A 91 -27.84 -15.64 2.38
CA LEU A 91 -26.82 -14.67 1.97
C LEU A 91 -27.20 -13.25 2.45
N LEU A 92 -28.42 -12.81 2.14
CA LEU A 92 -28.88 -11.45 2.47
C LEU A 92 -29.02 -11.24 3.98
N GLU A 93 -29.52 -12.23 4.72
CA GLU A 93 -29.58 -12.19 6.19
C GLU A 93 -28.15 -12.03 6.78
N THR A 94 -27.19 -12.79 6.26
CA THR A 94 -25.80 -12.73 6.71
C THR A 94 -25.18 -11.36 6.41
N ILE A 95 -25.40 -10.81 5.21
CA ILE A 95 -24.92 -9.48 4.83
C ILE A 95 -25.53 -8.41 5.73
N GLN A 96 -26.84 -8.46 6.00
CA GLN A 96 -27.51 -7.52 6.88
C GLN A 96 -26.92 -7.56 8.30
N ASN A 97 -26.66 -8.77 8.83
CA ASN A 97 -26.03 -8.95 10.13
C ASN A 97 -24.60 -8.39 10.17
N ILE A 98 -23.81 -8.61 9.11
CA ILE A 98 -22.46 -8.03 8.97
C ILE A 98 -22.52 -6.50 8.96
N LEU A 99 -23.40 -5.89 8.15
CA LEU A 99 -23.55 -4.44 8.08
C LEU A 99 -23.95 -3.84 9.43
N GLN A 100 -24.88 -4.47 10.15
CA GLN A 100 -25.35 -4.00 11.45
C GLN A 100 -24.23 -3.96 12.51
N HIS A 101 -23.24 -4.83 12.40
CA HIS A 101 -22.16 -4.97 13.37
C HIS A 101 -20.80 -4.45 12.89
N SER A 102 -20.75 -3.86 11.70
CA SER A 102 -19.54 -3.29 11.14
C SER A 102 -19.39 -1.81 11.50
N VAL A 103 -18.15 -1.34 11.55
CA VAL A 103 -17.87 0.10 11.58
C VAL A 103 -18.30 0.69 10.23
N ASN A 104 -19.13 1.73 10.26
CA ASN A 104 -19.45 2.51 9.08
C ASN A 104 -18.34 3.53 8.80
N THR A 105 -17.40 3.17 7.94
CA THR A 105 -16.27 4.06 7.60
C THR A 105 -16.68 5.26 6.75
N TRP A 106 -17.91 5.27 6.19
CA TRP A 106 -18.52 6.43 5.51
C TRP A 106 -18.88 7.57 6.47
N ASP A 107 -18.94 7.25 7.75
CA ASP A 107 -19.22 8.20 8.80
C ASP A 107 -18.15 9.29 8.90
N GLN A 108 -18.57 10.56 8.83
CA GLN A 108 -17.66 11.72 8.91
C GLN A 108 -16.97 11.88 10.28
N GLY A 109 -17.42 11.14 11.30
CA GLY A 109 -16.78 11.03 12.61
C GLY A 109 -15.70 9.94 12.68
N PHE A 110 -15.52 9.11 11.65
CA PHE A 110 -14.48 8.09 11.63
C PHE A 110 -13.09 8.70 11.39
N LEU A 111 -12.32 8.86 12.47
CA LEU A 111 -10.95 9.41 12.46
C LEU A 111 -9.93 8.48 13.14
N ASP A 112 -10.23 7.17 13.19
CA ASP A 112 -9.48 6.19 13.97
C ASP A 112 -8.24 5.60 13.23
N LYS A 113 -8.19 5.77 11.90
CA LYS A 113 -7.16 5.17 11.03
C LYS A 113 -6.66 6.18 9.99
N LEU A 114 -5.57 5.81 9.31
CA LEU A 114 -5.01 6.60 8.18
C LEU A 114 -5.71 6.33 6.84
N TYR A 115 -6.86 5.67 6.88
CA TYR A 115 -7.82 5.59 5.79
C TYR A 115 -9.17 6.02 6.36
N ALA A 116 -10.05 6.48 5.49
CA ALA A 116 -11.44 6.75 5.81
C ALA A 116 -12.32 5.93 4.87
N SER A 117 -13.56 6.37 4.66
CA SER A 117 -14.44 5.82 3.63
C SER A 117 -13.71 5.64 2.31
N THR A 118 -14.08 4.61 1.54
CA THR A 118 -13.80 4.63 0.11
C THR A 118 -14.68 5.70 -0.57
N ASN A 119 -14.77 5.68 -1.89
CA ASN A 119 -15.62 6.56 -2.67
C ASN A 119 -16.47 5.77 -3.68
N ALA A 120 -17.45 6.42 -4.32
CA ALA A 120 -18.39 5.75 -5.23
C ALA A 120 -17.68 5.08 -6.42
N VAL A 121 -16.66 5.73 -6.98
CA VAL A 121 -15.81 5.15 -8.05
C VAL A 121 -15.04 3.94 -7.53
N GLY A 122 -14.60 4.00 -6.28
CA GLY A 122 -14.00 2.88 -5.57
C GLY A 122 -14.89 1.65 -5.53
N ILE A 123 -16.18 1.79 -5.13
CA ILE A 123 -17.15 0.68 -5.16
C ILE A 123 -17.31 0.13 -6.58
N ALA A 124 -17.48 1.01 -7.58
CA ALA A 124 -17.62 0.58 -8.97
C ALA A 124 -16.39 -0.18 -9.48
N SER A 125 -15.20 0.27 -9.10
CA SER A 125 -13.94 -0.41 -9.47
C SER A 125 -13.81 -1.79 -8.83
N GLU A 126 -14.25 -1.96 -7.58
CA GLU A 126 -14.26 -3.25 -6.89
C GLU A 126 -15.24 -4.23 -7.55
N LEU A 127 -16.42 -3.76 -7.95
CA LEU A 127 -17.40 -4.56 -8.70
C LEU A 127 -16.84 -5.02 -10.05
N LEU A 128 -16.19 -4.11 -10.79
CA LEU A 128 -15.56 -4.45 -12.07
C LEU A 128 -14.42 -5.47 -11.89
N LEU A 129 -13.57 -5.30 -10.87
CA LEU A 129 -12.50 -6.25 -10.56
C LEU A 129 -13.06 -7.62 -10.19
N ALA A 130 -14.18 -7.68 -9.45
CA ALA A 130 -14.85 -8.93 -9.11
C ALA A 130 -15.42 -9.63 -10.36
N ALA A 131 -15.96 -8.88 -11.32
CA ALA A 131 -16.47 -9.44 -12.57
C ALA A 131 -15.35 -9.96 -13.49
N LEU A 132 -14.20 -9.26 -13.55
CA LEU A 132 -13.05 -9.67 -14.36
C LEU A 132 -12.32 -10.89 -13.77
N ASN A 133 -12.21 -10.95 -12.44
CA ASN A 133 -11.61 -12.04 -11.66
C ASN A 133 -10.34 -12.67 -12.29
N THR A 134 -9.46 -11.83 -12.84
CA THR A 134 -8.20 -12.26 -13.44
C THR A 134 -7.01 -11.86 -12.58
N ASN A 135 -5.86 -12.42 -12.92
CA ASN A 135 -4.63 -12.30 -12.18
C ASN A 135 -3.61 -11.51 -13.02
N VAL A 136 -2.96 -10.51 -12.41
CA VAL A 136 -2.04 -9.59 -13.09
C VAL A 136 -0.60 -10.04 -12.92
N HIS A 137 -0.31 -11.22 -13.47
CA HIS A 137 1.03 -11.81 -13.49
C HIS A 137 1.66 -11.80 -14.87
N VAL A 138 0.94 -12.33 -15.87
CA VAL A 138 1.38 -12.33 -17.27
C VAL A 138 0.40 -11.55 -18.14
N TYR A 139 0.93 -10.98 -19.21
CA TYR A 139 0.18 -10.14 -20.13
C TYR A 139 -0.98 -10.91 -20.77
N GLN A 140 -0.75 -12.16 -21.19
CA GLN A 140 -1.75 -12.97 -21.91
C GLN A 140 -3.09 -13.11 -21.17
N VAL A 141 -3.08 -13.27 -19.85
CA VAL A 141 -4.31 -13.48 -19.06
C VAL A 141 -4.96 -12.18 -18.58
N SER A 142 -4.26 -11.04 -18.71
CA SER A 142 -4.70 -9.75 -18.18
C SER A 142 -4.22 -8.54 -19.01
N PRO A 143 -4.35 -8.54 -20.35
CA PRO A 143 -3.64 -7.58 -21.20
C PRO A 143 -4.07 -6.14 -20.92
N ALA A 144 -5.38 -5.88 -20.83
CA ALA A 144 -5.91 -4.56 -20.51
C ALA A 144 -5.46 -4.06 -19.12
N LEU A 145 -5.51 -4.93 -18.11
CA LEU A 145 -5.15 -4.57 -16.73
C LEU A 145 -3.65 -4.34 -16.57
N THR A 146 -2.83 -5.09 -17.32
CA THR A 146 -1.38 -4.90 -17.40
C THR A 146 -1.04 -3.53 -17.99
N VAL A 147 -1.66 -3.14 -19.10
CA VAL A 147 -1.48 -1.81 -19.71
C VAL A 147 -1.92 -0.71 -18.74
N VAL A 148 -3.06 -0.89 -18.06
CA VAL A 148 -3.55 0.04 -17.05
C VAL A 148 -2.55 0.20 -15.91
N GLU A 149 -1.97 -0.89 -15.39
CA GLU A 149 -1.00 -0.83 -14.31
C GLU A 149 0.27 -0.08 -14.73
N LYS A 150 0.85 -0.45 -15.87
CA LYS A 150 2.04 0.21 -16.43
C LYS A 150 1.83 1.70 -16.62
N HIS A 151 0.73 2.09 -17.28
CA HIS A 151 0.43 3.48 -17.56
C HIS A 151 0.20 4.28 -16.27
N THR A 152 -0.64 3.75 -15.38
CA THR A 152 -0.98 4.43 -14.11
C THR A 152 0.26 4.58 -13.23
N ALA A 153 1.08 3.54 -13.11
CA ALA A 153 2.30 3.58 -12.30
C ALA A 153 3.33 4.56 -12.88
N LYS A 154 3.47 4.64 -14.21
CA LYS A 154 4.36 5.59 -14.89
C LYS A 154 3.93 7.04 -14.68
N GLU A 155 2.63 7.34 -14.86
CA GLU A 155 2.11 8.69 -14.56
C GLU A 155 2.25 9.04 -13.08
N PHE A 156 2.06 8.07 -12.19
CA PHE A 156 2.23 8.32 -10.76
C PHE A 156 3.70 8.57 -10.39
N ALA A 157 4.63 7.77 -10.91
CA ALA A 157 6.06 7.95 -10.75
C ALA A 157 6.53 9.32 -11.25
N ARG A 158 5.99 9.79 -12.38
CA ARG A 158 6.29 11.10 -12.95
C ARG A 158 5.99 12.26 -11.99
N LEU A 159 4.94 12.15 -11.17
CA LEU A 159 4.62 13.18 -10.18
C LEU A 159 5.73 13.37 -9.14
N PHE A 160 6.45 12.31 -8.80
CA PHE A 160 7.58 12.35 -7.85
C PHE A 160 8.91 12.72 -8.53
N GLY A 161 8.90 13.01 -9.83
CA GLY A 161 10.08 13.39 -10.61
C GLY A 161 10.84 12.21 -11.21
N PHE A 162 10.29 10.99 -11.20
CA PHE A 162 10.83 9.88 -11.97
C PHE A 162 10.37 10.01 -13.43
N THR A 163 11.14 10.75 -14.22
CA THR A 163 10.80 11.09 -15.62
C THR A 163 11.58 10.29 -16.66
N GLY A 164 12.42 9.34 -16.23
CA GLY A 164 13.19 8.49 -17.13
C GLY A 164 12.31 7.59 -18.00
N PRO A 165 12.82 7.10 -19.15
CA PRO A 165 12.06 6.24 -20.04
C PRO A 165 11.61 4.93 -19.37
N ARG A 166 12.45 4.40 -18.46
CA ARG A 166 12.23 3.19 -17.65
C ARG A 166 11.56 3.46 -16.30
N ALA A 167 11.15 4.69 -16.02
CA ALA A 167 10.47 5.01 -14.76
C ALA A 167 9.06 4.41 -14.75
N GLY A 168 8.61 3.98 -13.57
CA GLY A 168 7.31 3.35 -13.42
C GLY A 168 7.12 2.76 -12.03
N GLY A 169 6.37 1.67 -11.97
CA GLY A 169 6.16 0.94 -10.74
C GLY A 169 5.23 -0.25 -10.90
N ILE A 170 4.96 -0.88 -9.77
CA ILE A 170 4.11 -2.06 -9.63
C ILE A 170 3.19 -1.90 -8.43
N THR A 171 2.02 -2.51 -8.49
CA THR A 171 1.17 -2.58 -7.29
C THR A 171 1.69 -3.63 -6.29
N CYS A 172 1.41 -3.45 -5.00
CA CYS A 172 1.73 -4.43 -3.96
C CYS A 172 0.56 -4.55 -2.97
N GLN A 173 0.55 -5.62 -2.16
CA GLN A 173 -0.49 -5.88 -1.16
C GLN A 173 -0.30 -5.02 0.10
N GLY A 174 -0.41 -3.71 -0.08
CA GLY A 174 -0.20 -2.70 0.96
C GLY A 174 1.25 -2.24 1.10
N GLY A 175 1.42 -1.08 1.76
CA GLY A 175 2.73 -0.43 1.89
C GLY A 175 3.79 -1.25 2.61
N SER A 176 3.41 -2.13 3.55
CA SER A 176 4.35 -3.06 4.17
C SER A 176 4.96 -4.03 3.15
N SER A 177 4.17 -4.51 2.18
CA SER A 177 4.67 -5.34 1.09
C SER A 177 5.54 -4.53 0.14
N SER A 178 5.17 -3.28 -0.18
CA SER A 178 6.01 -2.39 -1.00
C SER A 178 7.38 -2.15 -0.35
N ASN A 179 7.41 -1.86 0.96
CA ASN A 179 8.66 -1.66 1.71
C ASN A 179 9.50 -2.94 1.75
N LEU A 180 8.89 -4.11 1.97
CA LEU A 180 9.57 -5.41 1.87
C LEU A 180 10.20 -5.63 0.50
N THR A 181 9.42 -5.44 -0.56
CA THR A 181 9.91 -5.58 -1.95
C THR A 181 11.02 -4.59 -2.24
N SER A 182 10.98 -3.36 -1.72
CA SER A 182 12.05 -2.38 -1.89
C SER A 182 13.38 -2.83 -1.26
N ILE A 183 13.34 -3.47 -0.09
CA ILE A 183 14.53 -4.00 0.60
C ILE A 183 15.09 -5.19 -0.18
N ALA A 184 14.22 -6.09 -0.65
CA ALA A 184 14.63 -7.20 -1.50
C ALA A 184 15.31 -6.70 -2.80
N ILE A 185 14.72 -5.68 -3.45
CA ILE A 185 15.29 -5.05 -4.63
C ILE A 185 16.65 -4.43 -4.33
N ALA A 186 16.75 -3.61 -3.27
CA ALA A 186 18.00 -2.96 -2.87
C ALA A 186 19.12 -3.98 -2.63
N ARG A 187 18.82 -5.05 -1.87
CA ARG A 187 19.78 -6.13 -1.60
C ARG A 187 20.23 -6.81 -2.88
N ASN A 188 19.28 -7.23 -3.72
CA ASN A 188 19.58 -8.00 -4.92
C ASN A 188 20.27 -7.15 -6.00
N ALA A 189 19.99 -5.84 -6.05
CA ALA A 189 20.62 -4.91 -6.97
C ALA A 189 22.06 -4.56 -6.57
N LEU A 190 22.29 -4.29 -5.27
CA LEU A 190 23.63 -3.90 -4.77
C LEU A 190 24.51 -5.12 -4.47
N TYR A 191 23.92 -6.27 -4.13
CA TYR A 191 24.61 -7.51 -3.75
C TYR A 191 23.97 -8.73 -4.43
N PRO A 192 24.08 -8.86 -5.77
CA PRO A 192 23.38 -9.88 -6.55
C PRO A 192 23.73 -11.32 -6.16
N ALA A 193 24.94 -11.58 -5.67
CA ALA A 193 25.35 -12.90 -5.17
C ALA A 193 24.44 -13.41 -4.03
N THR A 194 23.73 -12.52 -3.33
CA THR A 194 22.79 -12.91 -2.27
C THR A 194 21.56 -13.65 -2.80
N LYS A 195 21.22 -13.51 -4.10
CA LYS A 195 20.10 -14.24 -4.73
C LYS A 195 20.34 -15.75 -4.72
N THR A 196 21.59 -16.19 -4.89
CA THR A 196 21.95 -17.61 -4.98
C THR A 196 22.63 -18.14 -3.71
N GLN A 197 23.48 -17.33 -3.08
CA GLN A 197 24.31 -17.75 -1.94
C GLN A 197 23.75 -17.31 -0.57
N GLY A 198 22.65 -16.55 -0.56
CA GLY A 198 22.05 -15.99 0.65
C GLY A 198 22.85 -14.82 1.25
N ASN A 199 22.36 -14.25 2.36
CA ASN A 199 22.93 -13.01 2.93
C ASN A 199 24.36 -13.17 3.49
N GLY A 200 24.79 -14.41 3.76
CA GLY A 200 26.10 -14.70 4.38
C GLY A 200 27.29 -14.57 3.45
N CYS A 201 27.08 -14.47 2.13
CA CYS A 201 28.17 -14.35 1.15
C CYS A 201 28.83 -12.97 1.11
N VAL A 202 28.31 -11.99 1.85
CA VAL A 202 28.77 -10.60 1.84
C VAL A 202 30.09 -10.49 2.62
N PRO A 203 31.23 -10.16 1.97
CA PRO A 203 32.54 -10.17 2.63
C PRO A 203 32.66 -9.13 3.75
N THR A 204 31.94 -8.01 3.61
CA THR A 204 31.95 -6.88 4.56
C THR A 204 31.06 -7.10 5.79
N GLY A 205 30.54 -8.31 5.98
CA GLY A 205 29.72 -8.69 7.12
C GLY A 205 28.23 -8.35 6.97
N PRO A 206 27.43 -8.53 8.05
CA PRO A 206 25.98 -8.48 8.00
C PRO A 206 25.46 -7.11 7.59
N PHE A 207 24.33 -7.08 6.88
CA PHE A 207 23.70 -5.84 6.45
C PHE A 207 23.15 -4.99 7.60
N VAL A 208 23.09 -3.67 7.38
CA VAL A 208 22.42 -2.70 8.23
C VAL A 208 21.48 -1.84 7.38
N LEU A 209 20.24 -1.70 7.84
CA LEU A 209 19.22 -0.81 7.30
C LEU A 209 19.04 0.37 8.26
N PHE A 210 18.82 1.56 7.74
CA PHE A 210 18.59 2.76 8.55
C PHE A 210 17.16 3.25 8.35
N THR A 211 16.49 3.61 9.44
CA THR A 211 15.19 4.29 9.36
C THR A 211 15.01 5.22 10.55
N SER A 212 14.12 6.20 10.45
CA SER A 212 13.83 7.12 11.54
C SER A 212 13.34 6.36 12.79
N VAL A 213 13.57 6.87 13.99
CA VAL A 213 12.88 6.37 15.20
C VAL A 213 11.34 6.46 15.09
N HIS A 214 10.83 7.26 14.16
CA HIS A 214 9.40 7.34 13.80
C HIS A 214 9.05 6.59 12.50
N GLY A 215 10.01 5.87 11.92
CA GLY A 215 9.80 5.04 10.73
C GLY A 215 8.77 3.94 10.99
N HIS A 216 8.09 3.52 9.92
CA HIS A 216 7.06 2.49 10.06
C HIS A 216 7.67 1.13 10.43
N TYR A 217 7.02 0.41 11.35
CA TYR A 217 7.48 -0.90 11.84
C TYR A 217 7.68 -1.95 10.73
N SER A 218 7.12 -1.72 9.53
CA SER A 218 7.28 -2.63 8.39
C SER A 218 8.74 -2.82 7.98
N VAL A 219 9.62 -1.83 8.20
CA VAL A 219 11.05 -1.98 7.85
C VAL A 219 11.69 -3.07 8.71
N GLU A 220 11.39 -3.07 10.01
CA GLU A 220 11.86 -4.11 10.94
C GLU A 220 11.25 -5.48 10.59
N LYS A 221 9.95 -5.55 10.31
CA LYS A 221 9.32 -6.79 9.85
C LYS A 221 9.94 -7.30 8.54
N ALA A 222 10.19 -6.41 7.59
CA ALA A 222 10.82 -6.77 6.33
C ALA A 222 12.25 -7.28 6.52
N ALA A 223 13.04 -6.65 7.40
CA ALA A 223 14.38 -7.13 7.75
C ALA A 223 14.34 -8.56 8.33
N VAL A 224 13.38 -8.85 9.22
CA VAL A 224 13.16 -10.20 9.75
C VAL A 224 12.79 -11.17 8.62
N THR A 225 11.83 -10.80 7.76
CA THR A 225 11.39 -11.63 6.62
C THR A 225 12.52 -11.91 5.62
N CYS A 226 13.40 -10.94 5.37
CA CYS A 226 14.55 -11.09 4.48
C CYS A 226 15.72 -11.86 5.11
N GLY A 227 15.60 -12.34 6.35
CA GLY A 227 16.68 -13.06 7.04
C GLY A 227 17.86 -12.16 7.46
N LEU A 228 17.62 -10.86 7.62
CA LEU A 228 18.59 -9.88 8.14
C LEU A 228 18.53 -9.78 9.66
N GLY A 229 17.36 -10.05 10.23
CA GLY A 229 17.06 -9.93 11.66
C GLY A 229 16.67 -8.51 12.07
N SER A 230 15.91 -8.37 13.16
CA SER A 230 15.45 -7.06 13.65
C SER A 230 16.61 -6.15 14.08
N ALA A 231 17.68 -6.73 14.64
CA ALA A 231 18.89 -6.00 15.05
C ALA A 231 19.68 -5.36 13.88
N ALA A 232 19.37 -5.74 12.63
CA ALA A 232 19.92 -5.09 11.44
C ALA A 232 19.28 -3.72 11.16
N VAL A 233 18.15 -3.38 11.80
CA VAL A 233 17.48 -2.09 11.61
C VAL A 233 17.94 -1.10 12.66
N TRP A 234 18.76 -0.14 12.25
CA TRP A 234 19.29 0.90 13.11
C TRP A 234 18.42 2.15 13.01
N THR A 235 17.86 2.56 14.15
CA THR A 235 17.00 3.74 14.21
C THR A 235 17.83 5.02 14.27
N VAL A 236 17.55 5.95 13.36
CA VAL A 236 18.17 7.27 13.28
C VAL A 236 17.39 8.26 14.14
N PRO A 237 18.06 9.06 15.00
CA PRO A 237 17.43 10.15 15.74
C PRO A 237 16.66 11.12 14.85
N VAL A 238 15.70 11.82 15.47
CA VAL A 238 14.88 12.85 14.81
C VAL A 238 15.07 14.21 15.46
N ASP A 239 14.86 15.27 14.67
CA ASP A 239 14.80 16.64 15.15
C ASP A 239 13.53 16.93 15.97
N ALA A 240 13.41 18.15 16.47
CA ALA A 240 12.25 18.59 17.25
C ALA A 240 10.92 18.59 16.45
N GLN A 241 10.99 18.49 15.12
CA GLN A 241 9.84 18.37 14.23
C GLN A 241 9.50 16.89 13.91
N GLY A 242 10.27 15.94 14.45
CA GLY A 242 10.11 14.51 14.20
C GLY A 242 10.62 14.06 12.84
N ARG A 243 11.54 14.81 12.22
CA ARG A 243 12.20 14.47 10.94
C ARG A 243 13.56 13.85 11.22
N MET A 244 13.96 12.84 10.44
CA MET A 244 15.27 12.21 10.53
C MET A 244 16.41 13.24 10.49
N ASP A 245 17.40 13.08 11.37
CA ASP A 245 18.62 13.88 11.39
C ASP A 245 19.68 13.28 10.42
N PRO A 246 20.01 13.97 9.31
CA PRO A 246 21.00 13.48 8.34
C PRO A 246 22.42 13.36 8.90
N ALA A 247 22.80 14.22 9.85
CA ALA A 247 24.13 14.15 10.46
C ALA A 247 24.27 12.89 11.32
N ALA A 248 23.21 12.57 12.07
CA ALA A 248 23.14 11.32 12.83
C ALA A 248 23.11 10.09 11.92
N LEU A 249 22.41 10.15 10.77
CA LEU A 249 22.45 9.09 9.76
C LEU A 249 23.88 8.85 9.27
N GLY A 250 24.60 9.89 8.85
CA GLY A 250 26.00 9.79 8.40
C GLY A 250 26.91 9.16 9.46
N ALA A 251 26.80 9.61 10.72
CA ALA A 251 27.56 9.03 11.83
C ALA A 251 27.26 7.54 12.05
N LEU A 252 26.00 7.12 11.94
CA LEU A 252 25.60 5.72 12.05
C LEU A 252 26.12 4.86 10.89
N VAL A 253 26.16 5.39 9.67
CA VAL A 253 26.74 4.71 8.51
C VAL A 253 28.24 4.48 8.71
N VAL A 254 28.98 5.51 9.12
CA VAL A 254 30.42 5.39 9.44
C VAL A 254 30.66 4.36 10.54
N ARG A 255 29.84 4.39 11.60
CA ARG A 255 29.91 3.42 12.69
C ARG A 255 29.65 1.99 12.19
N ALA A 256 28.63 1.77 11.38
CA ALA A 256 28.32 0.44 10.85
C ALA A 256 29.50 -0.14 10.05
N LYS A 257 30.14 0.67 9.20
CA LYS A 257 31.36 0.27 8.48
C LYS A 257 32.51 -0.07 9.43
N ALA A 258 32.73 0.75 10.47
CA ALA A 258 33.77 0.51 11.48
C ALA A 258 33.53 -0.76 12.31
N GLU A 259 32.27 -1.16 12.50
CA GLU A 259 31.88 -2.42 13.16
C GLU A 259 31.94 -3.65 12.23
N GLY A 260 32.50 -3.52 11.02
CA GLY A 260 32.57 -4.63 10.05
C GLY A 260 31.19 -5.07 9.58
N ARG A 261 30.27 -4.11 9.42
CA ARG A 261 28.92 -4.32 8.88
C ARG A 261 28.78 -3.63 7.53
N THR A 262 27.72 -3.99 6.81
CA THR A 262 27.45 -3.51 5.45
C THR A 262 26.23 -2.57 5.44
N PRO A 263 26.40 -1.24 5.41
CA PRO A 263 25.29 -0.31 5.19
C PRO A 263 24.63 -0.58 3.83
N LEU A 264 23.33 -0.87 3.82
CA LEU A 264 22.63 -1.28 2.60
C LEU A 264 21.61 -0.24 2.13
N TYR A 265 20.79 0.27 3.05
CA TYR A 265 19.51 0.88 2.70
C TYR A 265 19.07 1.89 3.74
N VAL A 266 18.49 3.00 3.28
CA VAL A 266 17.87 4.02 4.11
C VAL A 266 16.39 4.15 3.75
N ASN A 267 15.51 3.96 4.73
CA ASN A 267 14.10 4.32 4.64
C ASN A 267 13.87 5.71 5.23
N ALA A 268 13.77 6.70 4.34
CA ALA A 268 13.24 8.03 4.65
C ALA A 268 11.71 8.00 4.60
N THR A 269 11.04 8.77 5.45
CA THR A 269 9.57 8.75 5.55
C THR A 269 8.96 10.07 5.09
N ALA A 270 8.02 10.00 4.13
CA ALA A 270 7.17 11.11 3.74
C ALA A 270 5.79 10.98 4.41
N GLY A 271 5.63 11.63 5.56
CA GLY A 271 4.44 11.56 6.37
C GLY A 271 4.46 10.37 7.34
N THR A 272 5.16 10.50 8.47
CA THR A 272 5.15 9.46 9.53
C THR A 272 3.74 9.21 10.06
N THR A 273 3.44 7.97 10.45
CA THR A 273 2.10 7.54 10.92
C THR A 273 1.51 8.39 12.03
N VAL A 274 2.33 8.77 13.02
CA VAL A 274 1.85 9.48 14.23
C VAL A 274 1.94 11.00 14.06
N MET A 275 3.12 11.51 13.69
CA MET A 275 3.36 12.96 13.65
C MET A 275 3.12 13.60 12.28
N GLY A 276 2.93 12.82 11.22
CA GLY A 276 2.88 13.32 9.83
C GLY A 276 4.12 14.11 9.40
N SER A 277 5.31 13.85 9.95
CA SER A 277 6.56 14.51 9.54
C SER A 277 7.08 13.99 8.20
N TYR A 278 7.84 14.84 7.52
CA TYR A 278 8.50 14.56 6.25
C TYR A 278 10.01 14.71 6.47
N ASP A 279 10.77 13.66 6.20
CA ASP A 279 12.22 13.65 6.34
C ASP A 279 12.90 14.55 5.27
N PRO A 280 14.11 15.09 5.53
CA PRO A 280 14.82 15.96 4.59
C PRO A 280 15.49 15.15 3.46
N PHE A 281 14.73 14.83 2.41
CA PHE A 281 15.17 13.89 1.36
C PHE A 281 16.47 14.27 0.65
N GLU A 282 16.69 15.56 0.34
CA GLU A 282 17.92 16.00 -0.35
C GLU A 282 19.17 15.72 0.48
N ALA A 283 19.16 16.09 1.77
CA ALA A 283 20.28 15.84 2.68
C ALA A 283 20.49 14.34 2.97
N ILE A 284 19.42 13.54 3.00
CA ILE A 284 19.53 12.08 3.12
C ILE A 284 20.13 11.48 1.84
N ALA A 285 19.72 11.97 0.66
CA ALA A 285 20.25 11.51 -0.62
C ALA A 285 21.76 11.75 -0.74
N ASP A 286 22.27 12.86 -0.21
CA ASP A 286 23.71 13.14 -0.18
C ASP A 286 24.47 12.08 0.63
N VAL A 287 23.97 11.70 1.81
CA VAL A 287 24.55 10.62 2.62
C VAL A 287 24.48 9.27 1.89
N CYS A 288 23.34 8.96 1.26
CA CYS A 288 23.17 7.73 0.50
C CYS A 288 24.17 7.62 -0.65
N ARG A 289 24.35 8.70 -1.42
CA ARG A 289 25.30 8.76 -2.55
C ARG A 289 26.74 8.64 -2.10
N GLU A 290 27.13 9.38 -1.05
CA GLU A 290 28.50 9.35 -0.52
C GLU A 290 28.93 7.93 -0.12
N HIS A 291 27.99 7.12 0.35
CA HIS A 291 28.28 5.83 0.94
C HIS A 291 27.77 4.63 0.14
N GLY A 292 27.09 4.84 -0.99
CA GLY A 292 26.56 3.79 -1.86
C GLY A 292 25.37 3.03 -1.28
N LEU A 293 24.49 3.70 -0.53
CA LEU A 293 23.27 3.08 0.02
C LEU A 293 22.08 3.29 -0.91
N TRP A 294 21.18 2.32 -0.94
CA TRP A 294 19.87 2.47 -1.55
C TRP A 294 19.01 3.46 -0.74
N MET A 295 18.49 4.49 -1.39
CA MET A 295 17.54 5.43 -0.80
C MET A 295 16.11 5.04 -1.16
N HIS A 296 15.32 4.67 -0.16
CA HIS A 296 13.88 4.47 -0.29
C HIS A 296 13.10 5.56 0.44
N ILE A 297 12.02 6.03 -0.17
CA ILE A 297 11.05 6.90 0.50
C ILE A 297 9.75 6.14 0.75
N ASP A 298 9.44 5.87 2.02
CA ASP A 298 8.10 5.46 2.42
C ASP A 298 7.17 6.68 2.44
N ALA A 299 6.51 6.90 1.30
CA ALA A 299 5.47 7.91 1.12
C ALA A 299 4.07 7.30 1.18
N SER A 300 3.90 6.15 1.86
CA SER A 300 2.61 5.46 1.99
C SER A 300 1.49 6.41 2.40
N TRP A 301 1.77 7.29 3.37
CA TRP A 301 0.79 8.24 3.89
C TRP A 301 0.88 9.63 3.27
N GLY A 302 2.08 10.23 3.27
CA GLY A 302 2.25 11.62 2.86
C GLY A 302 2.49 11.84 1.37
N GLY A 303 2.67 10.77 0.58
CA GLY A 303 2.89 10.82 -0.86
C GLY A 303 1.82 11.55 -1.67
N PRO A 304 0.51 11.36 -1.38
CA PRO A 304 -0.56 12.07 -2.08
C PRO A 304 -0.44 13.60 -2.03
N ALA A 305 0.29 14.19 -1.07
CA ALA A 305 0.56 15.63 -1.07
C ALA A 305 1.19 16.17 -2.37
N ILE A 306 1.76 15.30 -3.21
CA ILE A 306 2.31 15.66 -4.53
C ILE A 306 1.29 16.27 -5.49
N PHE A 307 0.00 15.92 -5.36
CA PHE A 307 -1.06 16.48 -6.20
C PHE A 307 -1.39 17.95 -5.85
N SER A 308 -1.11 18.38 -4.63
CA SER A 308 -1.41 19.73 -4.16
C SER A 308 -0.25 20.67 -4.44
N GLU A 309 -0.49 21.72 -5.23
CA GLU A 309 0.50 22.80 -5.44
C GLU A 309 0.97 23.45 -4.12
N ARG A 310 0.07 23.52 -3.12
CA ARG A 310 0.34 24.13 -1.81
C ARG A 310 1.20 23.23 -0.91
N HIS A 311 1.19 21.92 -1.14
CA HIS A 311 1.79 20.95 -0.24
C HIS A 311 2.85 20.04 -0.88
N ARG A 312 2.97 20.01 -2.21
CA ARG A 312 3.95 19.19 -2.93
C ARG A 312 5.40 19.49 -2.57
N GLY A 313 5.70 20.72 -2.13
CA GLY A 313 7.03 21.11 -1.65
C GLY A 313 7.52 20.29 -0.44
N LYS A 314 6.62 19.58 0.26
CA LYS A 314 6.99 18.61 1.31
C LYS A 314 7.72 17.38 0.77
N LEU A 315 7.64 17.13 -0.54
CA LEU A 315 8.33 16.04 -1.24
C LEU A 315 9.51 16.54 -2.08
N ALA A 316 10.02 17.74 -1.80
CA ALA A 316 11.27 18.21 -2.40
C ALA A 316 12.39 17.19 -2.15
N GLY A 317 13.07 16.79 -3.23
CA GLY A 317 14.07 15.72 -3.21
C GLY A 317 13.55 14.30 -3.47
N ALA A 318 12.24 14.07 -3.64
CA ALA A 318 11.71 12.72 -3.87
C ALA A 318 12.27 12.04 -5.14
N HIS A 319 12.55 12.83 -6.18
CA HIS A 319 13.18 12.40 -7.44
C HIS A 319 14.59 11.82 -7.27
N LEU A 320 15.22 12.01 -6.12
CA LEU A 320 16.57 11.52 -5.81
C LEU A 320 16.57 10.08 -5.26
N ALA A 321 15.40 9.54 -4.90
CA ALA A 321 15.27 8.19 -4.36
C ALA A 321 15.36 7.11 -5.44
N ASP A 322 15.89 5.95 -5.07
CA ASP A 322 15.94 4.78 -5.94
C ASP A 322 14.58 4.08 -6.03
N SER A 323 13.80 4.14 -4.94
CA SER A 323 12.41 3.69 -4.93
C SER A 323 11.52 4.46 -3.96
N LEU A 324 10.21 4.46 -4.21
CA LEU A 324 9.22 5.17 -3.42
C LEU A 324 7.94 4.34 -3.25
N THR A 325 7.49 4.15 -2.02
CA THR A 325 6.19 3.53 -1.72
C THR A 325 5.12 4.61 -1.61
N VAL A 326 3.93 4.42 -2.19
CA VAL A 326 2.78 5.32 -2.01
C VAL A 326 1.46 4.55 -1.98
N ASN A 327 0.55 4.90 -1.06
CA ASN A 327 -0.71 4.19 -0.86
C ASN A 327 -1.92 5.08 -1.17
N PRO A 328 -2.47 5.00 -2.39
CA PRO A 328 -3.76 5.63 -2.71
C PRO A 328 -4.90 5.24 -1.77
N HIS A 329 -4.86 4.04 -1.17
CA HIS A 329 -5.91 3.61 -0.24
C HIS A 329 -5.95 4.34 1.10
N LYS A 330 -5.04 5.29 1.31
CA LYS A 330 -5.02 6.15 2.49
C LYS A 330 -5.67 7.50 2.20
N MET A 331 -4.88 8.56 2.00
CA MET A 331 -5.35 9.93 1.86
C MET A 331 -6.20 10.18 0.59
N MET A 332 -6.14 9.30 -0.42
CA MET A 332 -6.90 9.44 -1.67
C MET A 332 -8.20 8.63 -1.69
N ASN A 333 -8.55 7.95 -0.57
CA ASN A 333 -9.78 7.17 -0.41
C ASN A 333 -10.03 6.13 -1.53
N VAL A 334 -8.98 5.64 -2.17
CA VAL A 334 -9.08 4.47 -3.07
C VAL A 334 -9.38 3.24 -2.20
N PRO A 335 -10.16 2.23 -2.65
CA PRO A 335 -10.43 1.05 -1.83
C PRO A 335 -9.16 0.34 -1.35
N VAL A 336 -9.19 -0.16 -0.12
CA VAL A 336 -8.13 -1.02 0.43
C VAL A 336 -8.23 -2.41 -0.21
N THR A 337 -7.15 -3.03 -0.71
CA THR A 337 -5.79 -2.49 -0.86
C THR A 337 -5.59 -1.74 -2.17
N CYS A 338 -4.64 -0.80 -2.15
CA CYS A 338 -4.08 -0.13 -3.34
C CYS A 338 -2.76 0.55 -2.94
N SER A 339 -1.62 -0.05 -3.27
CA SER A 339 -0.28 0.41 -2.90
C SER A 339 0.62 0.28 -4.11
N PHE A 340 1.48 1.27 -4.35
CA PHE A 340 2.46 1.25 -5.43
C PHE A 340 3.87 1.27 -4.85
N LEU A 341 4.75 0.45 -5.40
CA LEU A 341 6.18 0.64 -5.32
C LEU A 341 6.65 1.21 -6.66
N LEU A 342 7.14 2.45 -6.61
CA LEU A 342 7.60 3.23 -7.76
C LEU A 342 9.13 3.24 -7.79
N GLY A 343 9.69 3.35 -9.00
CA GLY A 343 11.13 3.41 -9.20
C GLY A 343 11.49 4.29 -10.41
N SER A 344 12.72 4.80 -10.40
CA SER A 344 13.29 5.54 -11.53
C SER A 344 13.65 4.62 -12.70
N ASP A 345 13.84 3.32 -12.44
CA ASP A 345 14.24 2.32 -13.42
C ASP A 345 13.65 0.92 -13.11
N MET A 346 12.64 0.52 -13.88
CA MET A 346 11.99 -0.78 -13.74
C MET A 346 12.87 -1.95 -14.22
N GLY A 347 13.93 -1.70 -14.99
CA GLY A 347 14.92 -2.73 -15.33
C GLY A 347 15.73 -3.20 -14.12
N VAL A 348 15.98 -2.32 -13.15
CA VAL A 348 16.59 -2.70 -11.86
C VAL A 348 15.65 -3.60 -11.08
N PHE A 349 14.35 -3.27 -11.05
CA PHE A 349 13.34 -4.06 -10.36
C PHE A 349 13.21 -5.45 -10.97
N HIS A 350 13.24 -5.53 -12.31
CA HIS A 350 13.23 -6.78 -13.06
C HIS A 350 14.43 -7.66 -12.69
N ARG A 351 15.66 -7.18 -12.92
CA ARG A 351 16.88 -7.97 -12.62
C ARG A 351 16.96 -8.40 -11.15
N ALA A 352 16.51 -7.53 -10.25
CA ALA A 352 16.50 -7.81 -8.83
C ALA A 352 15.52 -8.94 -8.44
N ASN A 353 14.36 -9.05 -9.08
CA ASN A 353 13.33 -10.03 -8.71
C ASN A 353 13.29 -11.27 -9.60
N THR A 354 13.61 -11.14 -10.89
CA THR A 354 13.48 -12.24 -11.86
C THR A 354 14.26 -13.48 -11.45
N LEU A 355 13.63 -14.64 -11.64
CA LEU A 355 14.19 -15.98 -11.52
C LEU A 355 13.65 -16.79 -12.71
N PRO A 356 14.42 -17.74 -13.28
CA PRO A 356 13.92 -18.60 -14.34
C PRO A 356 12.69 -19.39 -13.86
N ALA A 357 11.52 -19.17 -14.46
CA ALA A 357 10.27 -19.87 -14.14
C ALA A 357 9.53 -20.29 -15.44
N GLY A 358 10.00 -21.38 -16.05
CA GLY A 358 9.53 -21.82 -17.39
C GLY A 358 8.06 -22.24 -17.50
N TYR A 359 7.32 -22.36 -16.39
CA TYR A 359 5.88 -22.62 -16.41
C TYR A 359 5.02 -21.35 -16.54
N LEU A 360 5.63 -20.17 -16.38
CA LEU A 360 4.94 -18.89 -16.27
C LEU A 360 5.43 -17.87 -17.29
N PHE A 361 6.75 -17.80 -17.47
CA PHE A 361 7.38 -16.87 -18.42
C PHE A 361 7.85 -17.66 -19.64
N HIS A 362 7.13 -17.50 -20.73
CA HIS A 362 7.50 -18.04 -22.03
C HIS A 362 8.08 -16.86 -22.82
N GLY A 363 9.39 -16.66 -22.72
CA GLY A 363 10.06 -15.69 -23.60
C GLY A 363 9.82 -16.08 -25.06
N SER A 364 9.91 -15.10 -25.98
CA SER A 364 9.94 -15.31 -27.42
C SER A 364 11.25 -16.00 -27.83
N VAL A 365 11.48 -17.20 -27.32
CA VAL A 365 12.32 -18.17 -27.98
C VAL A 365 11.40 -18.68 -29.09
N GLU A 366 11.69 -18.30 -30.33
CA GLU A 366 11.16 -19.04 -31.48
C GLU A 366 11.36 -20.52 -31.17
N GLU A 367 10.29 -21.30 -31.32
CA GLU A 367 10.27 -22.74 -31.02
C GLU A 367 11.35 -23.45 -31.86
N GLU A 368 12.58 -23.51 -31.35
CA GLU A 368 13.48 -24.60 -31.64
C GLU A 368 13.13 -25.70 -30.64
N GLU A 369 12.39 -26.68 -31.15
CA GLU A 369 12.17 -27.96 -30.48
C GLU A 369 13.51 -28.49 -29.98
N GLU A 370 13.73 -28.55 -28.66
CA GLU A 370 14.72 -29.45 -28.10
C GLU A 370 14.35 -29.89 -26.67
N GLU A 371 14.56 -31.18 -26.46
CA GLU A 371 14.01 -32.05 -25.41
C GLU A 371 14.37 -31.66 -23.97
N ASP A 372 13.56 -32.19 -23.04
CA ASP A 372 13.76 -32.25 -21.60
C ASP A 372 15.24 -32.23 -21.17
N ASP A 373 15.70 -31.12 -20.58
CA ASP A 373 16.80 -31.22 -19.63
C ASP A 373 16.82 -30.06 -18.61
N ALA A 374 16.34 -30.36 -17.40
CA ALA A 374 16.46 -29.51 -16.21
C ALA A 374 17.92 -29.14 -15.86
N ALA A 375 18.90 -29.84 -16.44
CA ALA A 375 20.32 -29.53 -16.32
C ALA A 375 20.75 -28.30 -17.14
N ALA A 376 20.14 -28.06 -18.31
CA ALA A 376 20.49 -26.93 -19.18
C ALA A 376 20.05 -25.58 -18.57
N ALA A 377 18.89 -25.55 -17.90
CA ALA A 377 18.41 -24.37 -17.17
C ALA A 377 19.32 -24.02 -15.97
N ALA A 378 19.85 -25.03 -15.27
CA ALA A 378 20.82 -24.84 -14.20
C ALA A 378 22.18 -24.35 -14.71
N ALA A 379 22.61 -24.82 -15.88
CA ALA A 379 23.84 -24.38 -16.52
C ALA A 379 23.75 -22.95 -17.07
N ALA A 380 22.61 -22.55 -17.65
CA ALA A 380 22.35 -21.19 -18.10
C ALA A 380 22.30 -20.19 -16.93
N ALA A 381 21.71 -20.58 -15.80
CA ALA A 381 21.71 -19.79 -14.58
C ALA A 381 23.12 -19.63 -13.96
N ALA A 382 23.99 -20.63 -14.12
CA ALA A 382 25.39 -20.57 -13.70
C ALA A 382 26.25 -19.71 -14.66
N ALA A 383 26.02 -19.80 -15.97
CA ALA A 383 26.72 -18.99 -16.96
C ALA A 383 26.39 -17.49 -16.84
N ALA A 384 25.14 -17.15 -16.51
CA ALA A 384 24.74 -15.78 -16.19
C ALA A 384 25.38 -15.24 -14.89
N ALA A 385 25.91 -16.12 -14.02
CA ALA A 385 26.62 -15.72 -12.81
C ALA A 385 28.13 -15.49 -13.04
N GLU A 386 28.70 -15.97 -14.14
CA GLU A 386 30.14 -15.90 -14.44
C GLU A 386 30.56 -14.71 -15.33
N SER A 387 29.63 -14.01 -15.99
CA SER A 387 29.94 -12.80 -16.75
C SER A 387 29.92 -11.54 -15.87
N ASN A 388 30.93 -11.38 -15.01
CA ASN A 388 31.18 -10.12 -14.33
C ASN A 388 32.67 -9.78 -14.32
N GLY A 389 33.08 -8.85 -15.21
CA GLY A 389 34.43 -8.33 -15.18
C GLY A 389 34.85 -7.51 -16.39
N GLU A 390 34.06 -6.53 -16.83
CA GLU A 390 34.56 -5.31 -17.49
C GLU A 390 33.40 -4.34 -17.77
N LYS A 391 33.50 -3.12 -17.25
CA LYS A 391 32.65 -2.02 -17.73
C LYS A 391 33.03 -1.74 -19.19
N LYS A 392 32.31 -2.29 -20.14
CA LYS A 392 32.20 -1.70 -21.48
C LYS A 392 31.21 -0.56 -21.42
N GLU A 393 31.73 0.66 -21.27
CA GLU A 393 31.01 1.86 -21.69
C GLU A 393 30.87 1.77 -23.23
N GLY A 394 29.68 1.48 -23.76
CA GLY A 394 29.44 1.60 -25.20
C GLY A 394 28.36 0.75 -25.87
N GLU A 395 27.80 -0.28 -25.23
CA GLU A 395 26.65 -1.02 -25.80
C GLU A 395 25.40 -0.70 -24.99
N GLY A 396 24.48 0.04 -25.61
CA GLY A 396 23.18 0.32 -25.03
C GLY A 396 22.42 -0.99 -24.88
N ASP A 397 22.33 -1.47 -23.65
CA ASP A 397 21.41 -2.53 -23.24
C ASP A 397 20.00 -2.08 -23.69
N GLU A 398 19.54 -2.61 -24.82
CA GLU A 398 18.27 -2.22 -25.42
C GLU A 398 17.17 -2.74 -24.49
N TYR A 399 16.70 -1.87 -23.60
CA TYR A 399 15.72 -2.25 -22.59
C TYR A 399 14.40 -2.60 -23.27
N GLU A 400 14.10 -3.89 -23.31
CA GLU A 400 12.78 -4.38 -23.69
C GLU A 400 11.81 -4.17 -22.52
N GLU A 401 10.63 -3.63 -22.83
CA GLU A 401 9.59 -3.37 -21.83
C GLU A 401 9.04 -4.69 -21.30
N VAL A 402 9.13 -4.89 -19.98
CA VAL A 402 8.67 -6.13 -19.33
C VAL A 402 7.16 -6.09 -19.14
N TRP A 403 6.40 -6.83 -19.94
CA TRP A 403 4.94 -6.88 -19.84
C TRP A 403 4.42 -7.89 -18.80
N ASP A 404 5.20 -8.92 -18.50
CA ASP A 404 4.85 -9.90 -17.47
C ASP A 404 5.22 -9.37 -16.08
N LEU A 405 4.23 -8.77 -15.42
CA LEU A 405 4.41 -8.02 -14.18
C LEU A 405 4.83 -8.88 -12.98
N ALA A 406 4.60 -10.19 -13.00
CA ALA A 406 5.04 -11.07 -11.91
C ALA A 406 6.56 -11.09 -11.76
N ASP A 407 7.32 -10.94 -12.84
CA ASP A 407 8.78 -10.91 -12.83
C ASP A 407 9.38 -9.68 -12.12
N LEU A 408 8.55 -8.66 -11.89
CA LEU A 408 8.94 -7.45 -11.16
C LEU A 408 8.69 -7.58 -9.65
N THR A 409 8.09 -8.68 -9.18
CA THR A 409 7.51 -8.77 -7.84
C THR A 409 7.83 -10.09 -7.14
N LEU A 410 7.63 -10.13 -5.82
CA LEU A 410 7.76 -11.37 -5.03
C LEU A 410 6.51 -12.27 -5.14
N GLN A 411 5.45 -11.82 -5.83
CA GLN A 411 4.17 -12.52 -5.89
C GLN A 411 3.98 -13.19 -7.24
N CYS A 412 3.47 -14.41 -7.23
CA CYS A 412 2.88 -15.03 -8.42
C CYS A 412 1.49 -14.43 -8.67
N GLY A 413 0.50 -14.77 -7.82
CA GLY A 413 -0.84 -14.22 -7.96
C GLY A 413 -1.01 -12.78 -7.45
N ARG A 414 -1.55 -11.90 -8.31
CA ARG A 414 -1.71 -10.46 -8.05
C ARG A 414 -3.08 -9.96 -8.50
N ARG A 415 -3.67 -9.11 -7.67
CA ARG A 415 -4.90 -8.38 -7.99
C ARG A 415 -4.57 -7.11 -8.77
N ALA A 416 -5.43 -6.73 -9.73
CA ALA A 416 -5.28 -5.50 -10.52
C ALA A 416 -5.65 -4.22 -9.75
N ASP A 417 -5.00 -3.98 -8.59
CA ASP A 417 -5.34 -2.86 -7.71
C ASP A 417 -5.09 -1.48 -8.34
N SER A 418 -4.29 -1.42 -9.41
CA SER A 418 -4.00 -0.20 -10.17
C SER A 418 -5.23 0.34 -10.89
N LEU A 419 -6.16 -0.52 -11.31
CA LEU A 419 -7.42 -0.11 -11.94
C LEU A 419 -8.23 0.85 -11.06
N LYS A 420 -8.21 0.63 -9.75
CA LYS A 420 -8.96 1.44 -8.78
C LYS A 420 -8.45 2.89 -8.78
N LEU A 421 -7.13 3.06 -8.79
CA LEU A 421 -6.52 4.38 -8.91
C LEU A 421 -6.77 4.98 -10.30
N ALA A 422 -6.59 4.20 -11.36
CA ALA A 422 -6.78 4.67 -12.73
C ALA A 422 -8.18 5.26 -12.94
N LEU A 423 -9.23 4.52 -12.57
CA LEU A 423 -10.62 4.97 -12.68
C LEU A 423 -10.91 6.18 -11.77
N SER A 424 -10.39 6.17 -10.55
CA SER A 424 -10.53 7.33 -9.64
C SER A 424 -9.85 8.57 -10.22
N TRP A 425 -8.68 8.42 -10.84
CA TRP A 425 -7.94 9.52 -11.45
C TRP A 425 -8.64 10.02 -12.71
N ILE A 426 -9.18 9.14 -13.55
CA ILE A 426 -10.02 9.53 -14.70
C ILE A 426 -11.24 10.33 -14.23
N TYR A 427 -11.90 9.89 -13.14
CA TYR A 427 -13.12 10.53 -12.65
C TYR A 427 -12.88 11.87 -11.95
N TYR A 428 -11.92 11.95 -11.02
CA TYR A 428 -11.66 13.17 -10.25
C TYR A 428 -10.67 14.12 -10.93
N GLY A 429 -9.79 13.58 -11.78
CA GLY A 429 -8.60 14.26 -12.29
C GLY A 429 -7.57 14.55 -11.19
N ALA A 430 -6.36 14.95 -11.60
CA ALA A 430 -5.34 15.41 -10.66
C ALA A 430 -5.82 16.61 -9.81
N ALA A 431 -6.61 17.50 -10.42
CA ALA A 431 -7.19 18.66 -9.73
C ALA A 431 -8.23 18.26 -8.66
N GLY A 432 -8.98 17.17 -8.86
CA GLY A 432 -9.91 16.66 -7.87
C GLY A 432 -9.19 16.12 -6.64
N PHE A 433 -8.15 15.31 -6.85
CA PHE A 433 -7.29 14.87 -5.75
C PHE A 433 -6.64 16.05 -5.03
N ALA A 434 -6.09 17.03 -5.77
CA ALA A 434 -5.50 18.23 -5.18
C ALA A 434 -6.47 18.96 -4.22
N ARG A 435 -7.74 19.15 -4.63
CA ARG A 435 -8.77 19.75 -3.78
C ARG A 435 -9.07 18.93 -2.53
N GLN A 436 -9.19 17.61 -2.65
CA GLN A 436 -9.43 16.73 -1.50
C GLN A 436 -8.27 16.78 -0.49
N ILE A 437 -7.04 16.75 -0.99
CA ILE A 437 -5.83 16.84 -0.17
C ILE A 437 -5.74 18.20 0.52
N ASP A 438 -5.94 19.31 -0.21
CA ASP A 438 -5.96 20.66 0.36
C ASP A 438 -7.02 20.77 1.47
N ALA A 439 -8.23 20.26 1.24
CA ALA A 439 -9.30 20.24 2.23
C ALA A 439 -8.92 19.44 3.49
N ALA A 440 -8.22 18.31 3.35
CA ALA A 440 -7.73 17.53 4.49
C ALA A 440 -6.69 18.32 5.32
N PHE A 441 -5.74 18.98 4.67
CA PHE A 441 -4.76 19.83 5.35
C PHE A 441 -5.40 21.06 6.00
N GLU A 442 -6.38 21.68 5.35
CA GLU A 442 -7.16 22.80 5.87
C GLU A 442 -8.00 22.38 7.08
N THR A 443 -8.67 21.23 7.03
CA THR A 443 -9.45 20.67 8.14
C THR A 443 -8.56 20.36 9.34
N ALA A 444 -7.37 19.79 9.10
CA ALA A 444 -6.41 19.58 10.16
C ALA A 444 -5.91 20.90 10.74
N ALA A 445 -5.56 21.91 9.93
CA ALA A 445 -5.21 23.25 10.40
C ALA A 445 -6.33 23.89 11.24
N TYR A 446 -7.54 23.79 10.70
CA TYR A 446 -8.85 23.82 11.33
C TYR A 446 -8.84 23.50 12.82
N MET A 447 -8.84 22.18 13.03
CA MET A 447 -8.90 21.52 14.33
C MET A 447 -7.81 22.01 15.28
N ALA A 448 -6.59 22.27 14.78
CA ALA A 448 -5.52 22.81 15.61
C ALA A 448 -5.84 24.17 16.20
N GLY A 449 -6.28 25.10 15.34
CA GLY A 449 -6.59 26.45 15.77
C GLY A 449 -7.69 26.45 16.83
N VAL A 450 -8.70 25.59 16.67
CA VAL A 450 -9.76 25.40 17.67
C VAL A 450 -9.20 24.87 19.00
N LEU A 451 -8.30 23.89 18.97
CA LEU A 451 -7.71 23.32 20.19
C LEU A 451 -6.81 24.31 20.94
N GLU A 452 -5.98 25.07 20.20
CA GLU A 452 -5.11 26.10 20.76
C GLU A 452 -5.94 27.24 21.39
N GLY A 453 -7.01 27.68 20.71
CA GLY A 453 -7.90 28.72 21.23
C GLY A 453 -8.67 28.33 22.50
N ARG A 454 -8.82 27.03 22.78
CA ARG A 454 -9.49 26.51 23.99
C ARG A 454 -8.54 26.26 25.17
N GLY A 455 -7.29 26.70 25.09
CA GLY A 455 -6.28 26.46 26.13
C GLY A 455 -5.77 25.02 26.17
N GLY A 456 -6.11 24.19 25.18
CA GLY A 456 -5.54 22.87 25.02
C GLY A 456 -4.08 22.96 24.57
N SER A 457 -3.19 22.18 25.19
CA SER A 457 -1.82 22.08 24.73
C SER A 457 -1.75 21.21 23.47
N CYS A 458 -1.71 21.82 22.29
CA CYS A 458 -1.29 21.13 21.07
C CYS A 458 0.25 21.12 21.03
N TRP A 459 0.86 19.93 21.17
CA TRP A 459 2.33 19.77 21.08
C TRP A 459 2.87 20.07 19.67
N CYS A 460 2.00 20.18 18.67
CA CYS A 460 2.36 20.49 17.29
C CYS A 460 2.51 22.02 17.08
N ARG A 461 3.39 22.68 17.86
CA ARG A 461 3.60 24.13 17.76
C ARG A 461 4.14 24.55 16.38
N ARG A 462 3.44 25.55 15.82
CA ARG A 462 3.89 26.68 14.96
C ARG A 462 4.55 26.51 13.58
N THR A 463 5.05 25.36 13.13
CA THR A 463 5.83 25.40 11.86
C THR A 463 5.25 24.66 10.64
N HIS A 464 4.41 23.62 10.76
CA HIS A 464 3.87 22.98 9.55
C HIS A 464 2.44 22.43 9.70
N ARG A 465 1.56 22.84 8.78
CA ARG A 465 0.23 22.25 8.54
C ARG A 465 0.43 20.77 8.15
N ARG A 466 0.03 19.84 9.02
CA ARG A 466 0.09 18.38 8.86
C ARG A 466 -1.32 17.81 9.07
N VAL A 467 -1.62 16.69 8.39
CA VAL A 467 -2.93 16.02 8.51
C VAL A 467 -3.02 15.19 9.81
N CYS A 468 -1.93 14.53 10.23
CA CYS A 468 -1.88 13.86 11.54
C CYS A 468 -1.66 14.88 12.66
N ARG A 469 -2.49 14.82 13.71
CA ARG A 469 -2.31 15.65 14.92
C ARG A 469 -2.35 14.84 16.19
N CYS A 470 -1.39 15.11 17.06
CA CYS A 470 -1.39 14.65 18.44
C CYS A 470 -1.90 15.80 19.33
N ALA A 471 -2.92 15.53 20.13
CA ALA A 471 -3.45 16.46 21.13
C ALA A 471 -3.60 15.75 22.47
N PHE A 472 -3.37 16.48 23.56
CA PHE A 472 -3.67 16.02 24.91
C PHE A 472 -4.84 16.85 25.45
N THR A 473 -5.85 16.18 25.99
CA THR A 473 -6.91 16.84 26.78
C THR A 473 -6.44 16.93 28.23
N THR A 474 -6.48 18.13 28.82
CA THR A 474 -6.33 18.29 30.27
C THR A 474 -7.58 17.74 30.96
N PRO A 475 -7.46 16.80 31.93
CA PRO A 475 -8.61 16.21 32.58
C PRO A 475 -9.27 17.25 33.50
N GLY A 476 -10.35 17.85 33.02
CA GLY A 476 -11.04 18.92 33.72
C GLY A 476 -12.44 19.21 33.21
N ARG A 477 -13.17 18.17 32.76
CA ARG A 477 -14.63 18.03 32.67
C ARG A 477 -14.93 16.79 31.82
N ALA A 478 -15.69 15.87 32.42
CA ALA A 478 -16.18 14.56 31.95
C ALA A 478 -15.94 14.15 30.47
N GLY A 479 -15.34 12.96 30.30
CA GLY A 479 -15.29 12.22 29.04
C GLY A 479 -13.92 11.61 28.76
N ALA A 480 -13.65 10.42 29.30
CA ALA A 480 -12.40 9.70 29.08
C ALA A 480 -12.24 9.30 27.60
N VAL A 481 -11.37 9.98 26.85
CA VAL A 481 -10.85 9.47 25.58
C VAL A 481 -9.52 8.79 25.87
N SER A 482 -9.59 7.50 26.17
CA SER A 482 -8.43 6.63 26.26
C SER A 482 -7.95 6.29 24.85
N TRP A 483 -6.90 6.96 24.38
CA TRP A 483 -6.11 6.44 23.26
C TRP A 483 -5.49 5.11 23.70
N MET A 484 -5.87 4.01 23.05
CA MET A 484 -5.25 2.71 23.25
C MET A 484 -3.76 2.82 22.92
N ARG A 485 -2.93 3.00 23.96
CA ARG A 485 -1.56 2.51 23.93
C ARG A 485 -1.66 1.00 23.78
N GLY A 486 -1.37 0.51 22.57
CA GLY A 486 -1.01 -0.90 22.39
C GLY A 486 0.12 -1.21 23.36
N ARG A 487 -0.17 -2.03 24.38
CA ARG A 487 0.87 -2.64 25.20
C ARG A 487 1.62 -3.59 24.28
N ARG A 488 2.95 -3.50 24.34
CA ARG A 488 3.89 -4.37 23.64
C ARG A 488 3.67 -5.83 23.97
#